data_AF-A0A355IW68-F1
#
_entry.id   AF-A0A355IW68-F1
#
_cell.length_a   1.000
_cell.length_b   1.000
_cell.length_c   1.000
_cell.angle_alpha   90.00
_cell.angle_beta   90.00
_cell.angle_gamma   90.00
#
_symmetry.space_group_name_H-M   'P 1'
#
loop_
_entity.id
_entity.type
_entity.pdbx_description
1 polymer ?
#
loop_
_entity_poly.entity_id
_entity_poly.type
_entity_poly.pdbx_seq_one_letter_code
_entity_poly.pdbx_strand_id
1 'polypeptide(L)'
;MKLKIKANRQYIDGLGKYMKIRFTVNILTELFFPKSLTCLRNLSDKMEKEEYKIRLGARISELRTKSGISQFELSLRAGIADSSMRNIEKGRTNPTIGALINIAKGLNVEMKDLFDFEK
;
A
#
# COMPACT_ATOMS: atom_id res chain seq x y z
N MET A 1 3.85 -38.15 15.48
CA MET A 1 3.96 -38.40 14.02
C MET A 1 4.19 -37.06 13.32
N LYS A 2 5.21 -36.94 12.44
CA LYS A 2 5.71 -35.67 11.87
C LYS A 2 4.67 -34.97 10.98
N LEU A 3 4.44 -33.68 11.20
CA LEU A 3 3.63 -32.80 10.33
C LEU A 3 4.43 -32.46 9.06
N LYS A 4 3.84 -32.71 7.88
CA LYS A 4 4.27 -32.11 6.60
C LYS A 4 3.14 -31.17 6.15
N ILE A 5 3.33 -29.87 6.30
CA ILE A 5 2.41 -28.86 5.74
C ILE A 5 2.91 -28.54 4.32
N LYS A 6 2.21 -29.05 3.30
CA LYS A 6 2.27 -28.47 1.95
C LYS A 6 1.25 -27.33 1.92
N ALA A 7 1.71 -26.09 1.80
CA ALA A 7 0.82 -24.94 1.63
C ALA A 7 0.10 -25.07 0.27
N ASN A 8 -1.22 -25.21 0.32
CA ASN A 8 -2.10 -25.42 -0.83
C ASN A 8 -2.46 -24.08 -1.47
N ARG A 9 -2.29 -23.98 -2.81
CA ARG A 9 -2.57 -22.81 -3.66
C ARG A 9 -3.99 -22.25 -3.52
N GLN A 10 -4.90 -23.04 -2.98
CA GLN A 10 -6.26 -22.66 -2.62
C GLN A 10 -6.33 -21.54 -1.55
N TYR A 11 -5.25 -21.25 -0.83
CA TYR A 11 -5.23 -20.21 0.22
C TYR A 11 -5.20 -18.78 -0.32
N ILE A 12 -4.58 -18.54 -1.48
CA ILE A 12 -4.47 -17.19 -2.09
C ILE A 12 -5.79 -16.76 -2.74
N ASP A 13 -6.54 -17.70 -3.33
CA ASP A 13 -7.82 -17.43 -3.99
C ASP A 13 -8.97 -17.23 -2.97
N GLY A 14 -8.76 -17.63 -1.71
CA GLY A 14 -9.73 -17.48 -0.62
C GLY A 14 -9.77 -16.08 0.01
N LEU A 15 -8.76 -15.23 -0.21
CA LEU A 15 -8.63 -13.92 0.43
C LEU A 15 -9.78 -12.95 0.09
N GLY A 16 -10.42 -13.12 -1.08
CA GLY A 16 -11.60 -12.34 -1.49
C GLY A 16 -12.85 -12.58 -0.64
N LYS A 17 -12.98 -13.71 0.06
CA LYS A 17 -14.11 -13.99 0.97
C LYS A 17 -14.00 -13.29 2.33
N TYR A 18 -12.77 -13.05 2.81
CA TYR A 18 -12.53 -12.47 4.13
C TYR A 18 -12.89 -10.98 4.23
N MET A 19 -13.10 -10.32 3.10
CA MET A 19 -13.54 -8.93 3.07
C MET A 19 -15.01 -8.75 3.47
N LYS A 20 -15.88 -9.78 3.29
CA LYS A 20 -17.26 -9.78 3.81
C LYS A 20 -17.38 -10.14 5.29
N ILE A 21 -16.31 -10.68 5.91
CA ILE A 21 -16.32 -11.11 7.31
C ILE A 21 -16.13 -9.91 8.26
N ARG A 22 -15.57 -8.79 7.80
CA ARG A 22 -15.14 -7.64 8.61
C ARG A 22 -16.26 -6.95 9.42
N PHE A 23 -17.53 -7.11 9.05
CA PHE A 23 -18.65 -6.46 9.75
C PHE A 23 -19.13 -7.20 11.01
N THR A 24 -19.10 -8.55 11.00
CA THR A 24 -19.61 -9.35 12.13
C THR A 24 -18.56 -9.65 13.20
N VAL A 25 -17.26 -9.54 12.88
CA VAL A 25 -16.19 -9.77 13.86
C VAL A 25 -16.10 -8.66 14.90
N ASN A 26 -16.58 -7.44 14.61
CA ASN A 26 -16.43 -6.29 15.51
C ASN A 26 -17.35 -6.33 16.75
N ILE A 27 -18.50 -7.01 16.68
CA ILE A 27 -19.43 -7.09 17.81
C ILE A 27 -19.03 -8.20 18.79
N LEU A 28 -18.46 -9.30 18.28
CA LEU A 28 -18.05 -10.45 19.12
C LEU A 28 -16.68 -10.26 19.79
N THR A 29 -15.83 -9.35 19.30
CA THR A 29 -14.51 -9.06 19.89
C THR A 29 -14.57 -8.18 21.14
N GLU A 30 -15.59 -7.33 21.28
CA GLU A 30 -15.77 -6.44 22.45
C GLU A 30 -16.16 -7.22 23.73
N LEU A 31 -16.80 -8.40 23.60
CA LEU A 31 -17.41 -9.09 24.74
C LEU A 31 -16.61 -10.29 25.29
N PHE A 32 -15.50 -10.72 24.68
CA PHE A 32 -14.87 -11.98 25.11
C PHE A 32 -13.34 -12.12 24.98
N PHE A 33 -12.52 -11.07 24.85
CA PHE A 33 -11.07 -11.27 24.70
C PHE A 33 -10.18 -10.26 25.45
N PRO A 34 -9.40 -10.71 26.46
CA PRO A 34 -8.56 -9.85 27.28
C PRO A 34 -7.22 -9.53 26.59
N LYS A 35 -6.82 -8.24 26.63
CA LYS A 35 -5.46 -7.63 26.58
C LYS A 35 -4.35 -8.16 25.64
N SER A 36 -4.55 -9.23 24.87
CA SER A 36 -3.61 -9.78 23.87
C SER A 36 -3.98 -9.38 22.43
N LEU A 37 -5.22 -8.91 22.20
CA LEU A 37 -5.71 -8.48 20.88
C LEU A 37 -5.20 -7.11 20.41
N THR A 38 -4.56 -6.32 21.27
CA THR A 38 -3.97 -5.02 20.88
C THR A 38 -2.97 -5.20 19.73
N CYS A 39 -2.25 -6.34 19.68
CA CYS A 39 -1.31 -6.62 18.60
C CYS A 39 -2.01 -6.97 17.27
N LEU A 40 -3.15 -7.67 17.32
CA LEU A 40 -3.91 -8.07 16.12
C LEU A 40 -4.59 -6.86 15.45
N ARG A 41 -5.07 -5.90 16.24
CA ARG A 41 -5.53 -4.59 15.74
C ARG A 41 -4.37 -3.79 15.10
N ASN A 42 -3.20 -3.77 15.73
CA ASN A 42 -2.03 -3.09 15.16
C ASN A 42 -1.51 -3.76 13.88
N LEU A 43 -1.73 -5.07 13.70
CA LEU A 43 -1.36 -5.79 12.49
C LEU A 43 -2.32 -5.50 11.34
N SER A 44 -3.63 -5.42 11.58
CA SER A 44 -4.60 -5.03 10.54
C SER A 44 -4.33 -3.62 10.03
N ASP A 45 -4.02 -2.68 10.93
CA ASP A 45 -3.73 -1.29 10.57
C ASP A 45 -2.42 -1.17 9.79
N LYS A 46 -1.42 -1.99 10.15
CA LYS A 46 -0.16 -2.06 9.38
C LYS A 46 -0.42 -2.57 7.97
N MET A 47 -1.16 -3.67 7.82
CA MET A 47 -1.46 -4.24 6.50
C MET A 47 -2.21 -3.25 5.59
N GLU A 48 -3.19 -2.52 6.15
CA GLU A 48 -3.95 -1.51 5.42
C GLU A 48 -3.07 -0.34 4.94
N LYS A 49 -2.12 0.10 5.78
CA LYS A 49 -1.13 1.13 5.40
C LYS A 49 -0.17 0.63 4.33
N GLU A 50 0.28 -0.62 4.41
CA GLU A 50 1.14 -1.22 3.38
C GLU A 50 0.43 -1.29 2.04
N GLU A 51 -0.83 -1.72 2.01
CA GLU A 51 -1.65 -1.74 0.80
C GLU A 51 -1.79 -0.34 0.20
N TYR A 52 -2.09 0.67 1.02
CA TYR A 52 -2.23 2.04 0.53
C TYR A 52 -0.94 2.60 -0.09
N LYS A 53 0.23 2.30 0.49
CA LYS A 53 1.53 2.69 -0.07
C LYS A 53 1.80 2.03 -1.42
N ILE A 54 1.48 0.74 -1.56
CA ILE A 54 1.65 0.00 -2.82
C ILE A 54 0.79 0.64 -3.92
N ARG A 55 -0.45 0.99 -3.60
CA ARG A 55 -1.39 1.57 -4.56
C ARG A 55 -1.03 3.00 -4.95
N LEU A 56 -0.57 3.80 -3.99
CA LEU A 56 0.03 5.11 -4.25
C LEU A 56 1.25 5.01 -5.19
N GLY A 57 2.16 4.09 -4.91
CA GLY A 57 3.34 3.85 -5.76
C GLY A 57 2.96 3.45 -7.19
N ALA A 58 1.97 2.55 -7.32
CA ALA A 58 1.45 2.12 -8.61
C ALA A 58 0.82 3.28 -9.39
N ARG A 59 0.03 4.15 -8.73
CA ARG A 59 -0.56 5.33 -9.36
C ARG A 59 0.49 6.33 -9.84
N ILE A 60 1.53 6.59 -9.05
CA ILE A 60 2.65 7.45 -9.46
C ILE A 60 3.34 6.87 -10.70
N SER A 61 3.59 5.55 -10.72
CA SER A 61 4.18 4.87 -11.87
C SER A 61 3.30 4.99 -13.13
N GLU A 62 1.97 4.83 -12.98
CA GLU A 62 1.01 4.99 -14.06
C GLU A 62 1.01 6.42 -14.64
N LEU A 63 0.96 7.44 -13.79
CA LEU A 63 1.03 8.84 -14.23
C LEU A 63 2.37 9.12 -14.93
N ARG A 64 3.47 8.59 -14.39
CA ARG A 64 4.80 8.72 -15.00
C ARG A 64 4.87 8.10 -16.39
N THR A 65 4.34 6.89 -16.57
CA THR A 65 4.35 6.21 -17.87
C THR A 65 3.46 6.92 -18.88
N LYS A 66 2.30 7.45 -18.45
CA LYS A 66 1.44 8.31 -19.29
C LYS A 66 2.15 9.58 -19.75
N SER A 67 3.00 10.16 -18.90
CA SER A 67 3.82 11.33 -19.25
C SER A 67 5.06 10.98 -20.09
N GLY A 68 5.33 9.69 -20.35
CA GLY A 68 6.41 9.26 -21.25
C GLY A 68 7.83 9.40 -20.70
N ILE A 69 8.00 9.61 -19.39
CA ILE A 69 9.32 9.88 -18.79
C ILE A 69 9.84 8.69 -17.99
N SER A 70 11.18 8.60 -17.85
CA SER A 70 11.82 7.55 -17.06
C SER A 70 11.73 7.81 -15.54
N GLN A 71 11.94 6.77 -14.71
CA GLN A 71 12.03 6.94 -13.25
C GLN A 71 13.14 7.93 -12.86
N PHE A 72 14.29 7.82 -13.53
CA PHE A 72 15.42 8.71 -13.32
C PHE A 72 15.06 10.16 -13.66
N GLU A 73 14.38 10.38 -14.79
CA GLU A 73 13.94 11.71 -15.18
C GLU A 73 12.93 12.32 -14.20
N LEU A 74 11.94 11.54 -13.73
CA LEU A 74 11.03 12.02 -12.70
C LEU A 74 11.78 12.34 -11.39
N SER A 75 12.82 11.57 -11.05
CA SER A 75 13.63 11.82 -9.86
C SER A 75 14.34 13.18 -9.93
N LEU A 76 14.86 13.54 -11.10
CA LEU A 76 15.46 14.85 -11.36
C LEU A 76 14.42 15.97 -11.28
N ARG A 77 13.26 15.81 -11.93
CA ARG A 77 12.18 16.81 -11.91
C ARG A 77 11.61 17.04 -10.51
N ALA A 78 11.52 15.99 -9.70
CA ALA A 78 11.03 16.05 -8.32
C ALA A 78 12.13 16.41 -7.31
N GLY A 79 13.40 16.50 -7.72
CA GLY A 79 14.51 16.77 -6.81
C GLY A 79 14.66 15.71 -5.70
N ILE A 80 14.40 14.44 -6.01
CA ILE A 80 14.57 13.32 -5.08
C ILE A 80 15.57 12.30 -5.63
N ALA A 81 16.21 11.54 -4.75
CA ALA A 81 17.13 10.49 -5.19
C ALA A 81 16.43 9.42 -6.04
N ASP A 82 17.09 8.93 -7.09
CA ASP A 82 16.56 7.86 -7.97
C ASP A 82 16.16 6.60 -7.18
N SER A 83 16.97 6.24 -6.18
CA SER A 83 16.67 5.12 -5.27
C SER A 83 15.38 5.34 -4.49
N SER A 84 15.13 6.57 -4.04
CA SER A 84 13.89 6.96 -3.37
C SER A 84 12.71 6.88 -4.33
N MET A 85 12.84 7.39 -5.56
CA MET A 85 11.78 7.29 -6.59
C MET A 85 11.38 5.83 -6.84
N ARG A 86 12.38 4.96 -7.03
CA ARG A 86 12.16 3.53 -7.26
C ARG A 86 11.50 2.82 -6.08
N ASN A 87 11.83 3.23 -4.85
CA ASN A 87 11.21 2.68 -3.65
C ASN A 87 9.79 3.19 -3.43
N ILE A 88 9.51 4.43 -3.79
CA ILE A 88 8.16 5.03 -3.73
C ILE A 88 7.24 4.33 -4.72
N GLU A 89 7.64 4.20 -5.99
CA GLU A 89 6.82 3.52 -7.01
C GLU A 89 6.55 2.05 -6.67
N LYS A 90 7.45 1.39 -5.92
CA LYS A 90 7.26 0.01 -5.44
C LYS A 90 6.52 -0.09 -4.10
N GLY A 91 6.10 1.02 -3.49
CA GLY A 91 5.45 1.04 -2.17
C GLY A 91 6.34 0.63 -0.99
N ARG A 92 7.67 0.60 -1.18
CA ARG A 92 8.63 0.10 -0.17
C ARG A 92 8.96 1.14 0.90
N THR A 93 8.65 2.40 0.66
CA THR A 93 8.89 3.50 1.60
C THR A 93 7.62 4.33 1.79
N ASN A 94 7.54 5.04 2.92
CA ASN A 94 6.50 6.02 3.17
C ASN A 94 7.01 7.41 2.72
N PRO A 95 6.59 7.93 1.55
CA PRO A 95 7.03 9.25 1.11
C PRO A 95 6.52 10.34 2.06
N THR A 96 7.32 11.38 2.27
CA THR A 96 6.87 12.58 2.98
C THR A 96 5.90 13.37 2.11
N ILE A 97 5.07 14.21 2.73
CA ILE A 97 4.17 15.12 2.00
C ILE A 97 4.97 16.01 1.04
N GLY A 98 6.14 16.50 1.46
CA GLY A 98 7.03 17.30 0.60
C GLY A 98 7.51 16.54 -0.64
N ALA A 99 7.86 15.26 -0.49
CA ALA A 99 8.22 14.41 -1.64
C ALA A 99 7.04 14.24 -2.61
N LEU A 100 5.82 14.03 -2.09
CA LEU A 100 4.63 13.91 -2.93
C LEU A 100 4.28 15.21 -3.67
N ILE A 101 4.43 16.37 -3.03
CA ILE A 101 4.27 17.68 -3.68
C ILE A 101 5.27 17.82 -4.83
N ASN A 102 6.53 17.44 -4.61
CA ASN A 102 7.54 17.52 -5.66
C ASN A 102 7.27 16.53 -6.80
N ILE A 103 6.78 15.32 -6.49
CA ILE A 103 6.38 14.33 -7.49
C ILE A 103 5.22 14.86 -8.33
N ALA A 104 4.17 15.42 -7.71
CA ALA A 104 3.05 16.03 -8.41
C ALA A 104 3.50 17.16 -9.36
N LYS A 105 4.39 18.04 -8.89
CA LYS A 105 5.02 19.08 -9.71
C LYS A 105 5.85 18.50 -10.86
N GLY A 106 6.66 17.47 -10.61
CA GLY A 106 7.48 16.82 -11.63
C GLY A 106 6.67 16.08 -12.71
N LEU A 107 5.47 15.62 -12.36
CA LEU A 107 4.49 15.01 -13.26
C LEU A 107 3.55 16.02 -13.93
N ASN A 108 3.55 17.29 -13.48
CA ASN A 108 2.60 18.32 -13.88
C ASN A 108 1.13 17.92 -13.66
N VAL A 109 0.83 17.38 -12.47
CA VAL A 109 -0.51 16.96 -12.03
C VAL A 109 -0.87 17.60 -10.69
N GLU A 110 -2.13 17.56 -10.31
CA GLU A 110 -2.54 18.00 -8.97
C GLU A 110 -2.25 16.92 -7.92
N MET A 111 -2.09 17.35 -6.67
CA MET A 111 -1.83 16.43 -5.55
C MET A 111 -2.93 15.36 -5.41
N LYS A 112 -4.19 15.71 -5.70
CA LYS A 112 -5.34 14.79 -5.63
C LYS A 112 -5.22 13.63 -6.62
N ASP A 113 -4.59 13.85 -7.79
CA ASP A 113 -4.49 12.86 -8.86
C ASP A 113 -3.57 11.71 -8.47
N LEU A 114 -2.63 11.95 -7.54
CA LEU A 114 -1.78 10.92 -6.96
C LEU A 114 -2.57 9.91 -6.12
N PHE A 115 -3.74 10.31 -5.60
CA PHE A 115 -4.59 9.50 -4.71
C PHE A 115 -5.86 8.98 -5.41
N ASP A 116 -5.99 9.21 -6.70
CA ASP A 116 -7.11 8.74 -7.52
C ASP A 116 -6.95 7.24 -7.82
N PHE A 117 -7.29 6.41 -6.82
CA PHE A 117 -7.26 4.95 -6.88
C PHE A 117 -8.27 4.30 -5.91
N GLU A 118 -8.99 3.25 -6.32
CA GLU A 118 -10.10 2.63 -5.57
C GLU A 118 -9.69 1.77 -4.37
N LYS A 119 -9.90 2.18 -3.12
CA LYS A 119 -9.55 1.35 -1.94
C LYS A 119 -10.37 0.07 -1.81
#